data_AF-A0A3C1KFA1-F1
#
_entry.id   AF-A0A3C1KFA1-F1
#
_cell.length_a   1.000
_cell.length_b   1.000
_cell.length_c   1.000
_cell.angle_alpha   90.00
_cell.angle_beta   90.00
_cell.angle_gamma   90.00
#
_symmetry.space_group_name_H-M   'P 1'
#
loop_
_entity.id
_entity.type
_entity.pdbx_description
1 polymer ?
#
loop_
_entity_poly.entity_id
_entity_poly.type
_entity_poly.pdbx_seq_one_letter_code
_entity_poly.pdbx_strand_id
1 'polypeptide(L)' 'ALELFKPFVIKRLIELQHSQNIKAAKRAVERTRPEVWDVLEEIIRERPVLLNRAPTLHRLGIQAF' A
#
# COMPACT_ATOMS: atom_id res chain seq x y z
N ALA A 1 6.51 1.58 1.24
CA ALA A 1 5.16 1.00 1.37
C ALA A 1 4.19 1.56 0.33
N LEU A 2 3.99 2.87 0.27
CA LEU A 2 2.96 3.50 -0.58
C LEU A 2 2.95 3.05 -2.05
N GLU A 3 4.11 2.95 -2.72
CA GLU A 3 4.17 2.48 -4.11
C GLU A 3 3.73 1.02 -4.29
N LEU A 4 4.08 0.13 -3.37
CA LEU A 4 3.66 -1.27 -3.42
C LEU A 4 2.14 -1.43 -3.24
N PHE A 5 1.55 -0.56 -2.41
CA PHE A 5 0.12 -0.62 -2.06
C PHE A 5 -0.75 0.39 -2.82
N LYS A 6 -0.18 1.11 -3.80
CA LYS A 6 -0.83 2.23 -4.51
C LYS A 6 -2.21 1.90 -5.08
N PRO A 7 -2.44 0.75 -5.75
CA PRO A 7 -3.77 0.42 -6.26
C PRO A 7 -4.81 0.23 -5.15
N PHE A 8 -4.40 -0.33 -4.01
CA PHE A 8 -5.27 -0.57 -2.86
C PHE A 8 -5.62 0.74 -2.14
N VAL A 9 -4.64 1.63 -1.98
CA VAL A 9 -4.85 2.96 -1.39
C VAL A 9 -5.81 3.78 -2.25
N ILE A 10 -5.63 3.78 -3.58
CA ILE A 10 -6.54 4.48 -4.51
C ILE A 10 -7.97 3.95 -4.40
N LYS A 11 -8.14 2.63 -4.37
CA LYS A 11 -9.46 2.00 -4.21
C LYS A 11 -10.11 2.43 -2.88
N ARG A 12 -9.36 2.36 -1.78
CA ARG A 12 -9.87 2.66 -0.44
C ARG A 12 -10.22 4.15 -0.25
N LEU A 13 -9.44 5.06 -0.83
CA LEU A 13 -9.73 6.50 -0.84
C LEU A 13 -11.06 6.84 -1.54
N ILE A 14 -11.45 6.07 -2.55
CA ILE A 14 -12.74 6.25 -3.25
C ILE A 14 -13.88 5.67 -2.41
N GLU A 15 -13.70 4.48 -1.84
CA GLU A 15 -14.69 3.84 -0.96
C GLU A 15 -15.06 4.69 0.26
N LEU A 16 -14.05 5.34 0.87
CA LEU A 16 -14.21 6.23 2.02
C LEU A 16 -14.66 7.65 1.62
N GLN A 17 -14.94 7.90 0.34
CA GLN A 17 -15.34 9.21 -0.20
C GLN A 17 -14.31 10.34 0.02
N HIS A 18 -13.07 10.04 0.41
CA HIS A 18 -11.96 11.00 0.41
C HIS A 18 -11.59 11.48 -0.99
N SER A 19 -11.94 10.72 -2.03
CA SER A 19 -11.72 11.08 -3.43
C SER A 19 -12.93 10.73 -4.30
N GLN A 20 -13.36 11.67 -5.13
CA GLN A 20 -14.55 11.50 -5.99
C GLN A 20 -14.34 10.52 -7.16
N ASN A 21 -13.10 10.32 -7.61
CA ASN A 21 -12.77 9.41 -8.71
C ASN A 21 -11.30 8.98 -8.69
N ILE A 22 -10.95 8.00 -9.52
CA ILE A 22 -9.60 7.42 -9.64
C ILE A 22 -8.54 8.49 -9.97
N LYS A 23 -8.84 9.45 -10.85
CA LYS A 23 -7.89 10.51 -11.20
C LYS A 23 -7.62 11.47 -10.04
N ALA A 24 -8.62 11.75 -9.22
CA ALA A 24 -8.48 12.57 -8.02
C ALA A 24 -7.70 11.82 -6.94
N ALA A 25 -8.03 10.54 -6.69
CA ALA A 25 -7.33 9.68 -5.75
C ALA A 25 -5.85 9.51 -6.11
N LYS A 26 -5.53 9.29 -7.39
CA LYS A 26 -4.15 9.20 -7.88
C LYS A 26 -3.37 10.49 -7.58
N ARG A 27 -3.97 11.66 -7.82
CA ARG A 27 -3.36 12.96 -7.48
C ARG A 27 -3.21 13.16 -5.97
N ALA A 28 -4.16 12.70 -5.16
CA ALA A 28 -4.05 12.76 -3.70
C ALA A 28 -2.87 11.94 -3.18
N VAL A 29 -2.68 10.73 -3.73
CA VAL A 29 -1.54 9.85 -3.43
C VAL A 29 -0.21 10.47 -3.89
N GLU A 30 -0.12 11.00 -5.11
CA GLU A 30 1.09 11.66 -5.62
C GLU A 30 1.48 12.89 -4.80
N ARG A 31 0.48 13.64 -4.29
CA ARG A 31 0.69 14.79 -3.41
C ARG A 31 0.90 14.41 -1.95
N THR A 32 0.87 13.11 -1.62
CA THR A 32 1.10 12.59 -0.26
C THR A 32 0.23 13.30 0.77
N ARG A 33 -1.07 13.45 0.46
CA ARG A 33 -2.01 14.11 1.38
C ARG A 33 -2.15 13.35 2.70
N PRO A 34 -2.49 14.02 3.82
CA PRO A 34 -2.61 13.37 5.14
C PRO A 34 -3.52 12.15 5.14
N GLU A 35 -4.68 12.22 4.48
CA GLU A 35 -5.65 11.12 4.40
C GLU A 35 -5.10 9.83 3.77
N VAL A 36 -4.00 9.92 3.01
CA VAL A 36 -3.33 8.78 2.39
C VAL A 36 -2.66 7.91 3.45
N TRP A 37 -2.13 8.52 4.53
CA TRP A 37 -1.41 7.80 5.58
C TRP A 37 -2.35 6.98 6.44
N ASP A 38 -3.51 7.53 6.82
CA ASP A 38 -4.53 6.82 7.60
C ASP A 38 -5.03 5.58 6.83
N VAL A 39 -5.32 5.76 5.53
CA VAL A 39 -5.73 4.68 4.64
C VAL A 39 -4.61 3.65 4.42
N LEU A 40 -3.36 4.11 4.30
CA LEU A 40 -2.23 3.21 4.16
C LEU A 40 -2.03 2.36 5.41
N GLU A 41 -2.17 2.93 6.61
CA GLU A 41 -2.07 2.20 7.88
C GLU A 41 -3.14 1.11 7.99
N GLU A 42 -4.38 1.42 7.62
CA GLU A 42 -5.47 0.45 7.55
C GLU A 42 -5.12 -0.71 6.61
N ILE A 43 -4.58 -0.41 5.42
CA ILE A 43 -4.27 -1.40 4.39
C ILE A 43 -3.14 -2.33 4.82
N ILE A 44 -2.09 -1.83 5.47
CA ILE A 44 -0.91 -2.64 5.80
C ILE A 44 -1.10 -3.54 7.02
N ARG A 45 -2.10 -3.27 7.88
CA ARG A 45 -2.23 -3.90 9.20
C ARG A 45 -2.32 -5.44 9.18
N GLU A 46 -2.95 -6.04 8.18
CA GLU A 46 -3.12 -7.50 8.07
C GLU A 46 -2.64 -8.04 6.70
N ARG A 47 -1.70 -7.34 6.06
CA ARG A 47 -1.19 -7.72 4.74
C ARG A 47 0.29 -8.04 4.79
N PRO A 48 0.65 -9.32 4.98
CA PRO A 48 2.04 -9.69 5.10
C PRO A 48 2.80 -9.42 3.80
N VAL A 49 4.06 -9.05 3.93
CA VAL A 49 4.99 -8.83 2.81
C VAL A 49 6.11 -9.87 2.86
N LEU A 50 6.55 -10.32 1.68
CA LEU A 50 7.66 -11.26 1.56
C LEU A 50 8.97 -10.48 1.43
N LEU A 51 9.93 -10.79 2.31
CA LEU A 51 11.30 -10.31 2.22
C LEU A 51 12.20 -11.43 1.72
N ASN A 52 13.15 -11.10 0.84
CA ASN A 52 14.14 -12.02 0.28
C ASN A 52 15.53 -11.37 0.27
N ARG A 53 16.57 -12.14 0.57
CA ARG A 53 17.98 -11.74 0.41
C ARG A 53 18.71 -12.77 -0.44
N ALA A 54 19.17 -12.36 -1.62
CA ALA A 54 19.92 -13.25 -2.52
C ALA A 54 21.37 -13.48 -2.00
N PRO A 55 21.96 -14.67 -2.23
CA PRO A 55 21.35 -15.87 -2.83
C PRO A 55 20.46 -16.65 -1.84
N THR A 56 19.35 -17.23 -2.33
CA THR A 56 18.39 -17.97 -1.51
C THR A 56 18.76 -19.46 -1.46
N LEU A 57 19.41 -19.91 -0.38
CA LEU A 57 19.90 -21.30 -0.25
C LEU A 57 18.86 -22.29 0.29
N HIS A 58 17.86 -21.82 1.02
CA HIS A 58 16.83 -22.66 1.63
C HIS A 58 15.55 -21.84 1.86
N ARG A 59 14.45 -22.52 2.23
CA ARG A 59 13.12 -21.92 2.43
C ARG A 59 13.11 -20.67 3.32
N LEU A 60 13.97 -20.60 4.35
CA LEU A 60 14.03 -19.43 5.26
C LEU A 60 14.67 -18.18 4.63
N GLY A 61 15.20 -18.27 3.40
CA GLY A 61 15.72 -17.09 2.70
C GLY A 61 14.63 -16.17 2.15
N ILE A 62 13.37 -16.65 2.12
CA ILE A 62 12.17 -15.85 1.87
C ILE A 62 11.25 -16.01 3.07
N GLN A 63 10.86 -14.91 3.70
CA GLN A 63 10.00 -14.92 4.88
C GLN A 63 8.91 -13.85 4.79
N ALA A 64 7.73 -14.19 5.31
CA ALA A 64 6.62 -13.27 5.45
C ALA A 64 6.74 -12.52 6.78
N PHE A 65 6.42 -11.23 6.75
CA PHE A 65 6.34 -10.33 7.91
C PHE A 65 5.04 -9.53 7.83
#